data_AF-A0A544YXE6-F1
#
_entry.id   AF-A0A544YXE6-F1
#
_cell.length_a   1.000
_cell.length_b   1.000
_cell.length_c   1.000
_cell.angle_alpha   90.00
_cell.angle_beta   90.00
_cell.angle_gamma   90.00
#
_symmetry.space_group_name_H-M   'P 1'
#
loop_
_entity.id
_entity.type
_entity.pdbx_description
1 polymer ?
#
loop_
_entity_poly.entity_id
_entity_poly.type
_entity_poly.pdbx_seq_one_letter_code
_entity_poly.pdbx_strand_id
1 'polypeptide(L)'
;MNQKQNMLRDLTEVLTPVQKTQTTSSALPYNWQNSDATAQTLSTRHALLASDGEPRQSQVAGPPGPAGPAGPAGAADRVGPAGVSGYEVVTGPDITVRGGVNVASGGALCPAGTVVISGGYQLLSGGISAEDSVVSNVTSAPNATNTGWNLLFFNNSQFTAVFRPFAICANAS
;
A
#
# COMPACT_ATOMS: atom_id res chain seq x y z
N MET A 1 8.54 8.90 -57.90
CA MET A 1 7.38 8.00 -57.77
C MET A 1 7.81 6.83 -56.89
N ASN A 2 7.23 6.43 -55.76
CA ASN A 2 6.16 6.84 -54.84
C ASN A 2 6.56 6.13 -53.51
N GLN A 3 6.67 6.78 -52.36
CA GLN A 3 5.58 7.17 -51.45
C GLN A 3 4.66 6.00 -51.04
N LYS A 4 4.84 5.52 -49.79
CA LYS A 4 3.86 4.91 -48.85
C LYS A 4 3.17 3.62 -49.37
N GLN A 5 2.85 2.61 -48.56
CA GLN A 5 2.08 2.60 -47.32
C GLN A 5 2.42 1.30 -46.57
N ASN A 6 2.95 1.40 -45.35
CA ASN A 6 2.20 1.14 -44.12
C ASN A 6 1.38 -0.15 -44.14
N MET A 7 2.04 -1.25 -43.82
CA MET A 7 1.38 -2.43 -43.29
C MET A 7 0.60 -2.03 -42.03
N LEU A 8 -0.73 -2.05 -42.15
CA LEU A 8 -1.70 -2.46 -41.15
C LEU A 8 -1.26 -2.24 -39.69
N ARG A 9 -1.42 -1.00 -39.22
CA ARG A 9 -1.65 -0.72 -37.80
C ARG A 9 -3.08 -0.24 -37.65
N ASP A 10 -3.98 -1.21 -37.59
CA ASP A 10 -5.30 -1.01 -37.03
C ASP A 10 -5.39 -1.93 -35.81
N LEU A 11 -5.28 -1.33 -34.63
CA LEU A 11 -5.58 -1.90 -33.30
C LEU A 11 -5.42 -0.78 -32.26
N THR A 12 -6.10 0.34 -32.51
CA THR A 12 -6.71 1.07 -31.40
C THR A 12 -8.00 0.33 -31.09
N GLU A 13 -8.01 -0.47 -30.01
CA GLU A 13 -9.09 -0.47 -29.03
C GLU A 13 -8.77 -1.41 -27.86
N VAL A 14 -8.65 -0.79 -26.68
CA VAL A 14 -9.13 -1.25 -25.38
C VAL A 14 -8.74 -2.68 -24.96
N LEU A 15 -7.64 -2.79 -24.23
CA LEU A 15 -7.45 -3.90 -23.29
C LEU A 15 -8.53 -3.79 -22.20
N THR A 16 -9.57 -4.63 -22.30
CA THR A 16 -10.48 -4.89 -21.18
C THR A 16 -9.70 -5.65 -20.09
N PRO A 17 -9.84 -5.28 -18.81
CA PRO A 17 -9.24 -6.08 -17.75
C PRO A 17 -9.92 -7.45 -17.68
N VAL A 18 -9.09 -8.49 -17.79
CA VAL A 18 -9.43 -9.90 -17.53
C VAL A 18 -10.20 -10.00 -16.22
N GLN A 19 -11.49 -10.29 -16.32
CA GLN A 19 -12.29 -10.76 -15.19
C GLN A 19 -11.74 -12.14 -14.79
N LYS A 20 -11.09 -12.21 -13.61
CA LYS A 20 -10.85 -13.49 -12.92
C LYS A 20 -12.19 -14.09 -12.54
N THR A 21 -12.75 -14.95 -13.39
CA THR A 21 -13.83 -15.85 -13.00
C THR A 21 -13.22 -17.14 -12.45
N GLN A 22 -13.67 -17.49 -11.24
CA GLN A 22 -13.42 -18.70 -10.47
C GLN A 22 -12.14 -18.73 -9.62
N THR A 23 -12.25 -18.12 -8.44
CA THR A 23 -11.78 -18.74 -7.21
C THR A 23 -12.88 -18.57 -6.18
N THR A 24 -13.50 -19.67 -5.76
CA THR A 24 -14.41 -19.74 -4.63
C THR A 24 -13.65 -19.35 -3.37
N SER A 25 -13.73 -18.08 -2.99
CA SER A 25 -13.35 -17.62 -1.65
C SER A 25 -14.20 -16.41 -1.30
N SER A 26 -14.96 -16.59 -0.24
CA SER A 26 -15.88 -15.68 0.41
C SER A 26 -15.32 -14.25 0.53
N ALA A 27 -15.72 -13.37 -0.37
CA ALA A 27 -15.55 -11.93 -0.20
C ALA A 27 -16.81 -11.41 0.51
N LEU A 28 -16.76 -11.30 1.84
CA LEU A 28 -17.73 -10.51 2.57
C LEU A 28 -17.47 -9.02 2.26
N PRO A 29 -18.44 -8.27 1.73
CA PRO A 29 -18.25 -6.84 1.53
C PRO A 29 -18.28 -6.10 2.88
N TYR A 30 -17.27 -5.27 3.10
CA TYR A 30 -17.24 -4.20 4.08
C TYR A 30 -18.35 -3.17 3.75
N ASN A 31 -19.42 -3.09 4.55
CA ASN A 31 -20.36 -1.97 4.56
C ASN A 31 -20.98 -1.77 5.96
N TRP A 32 -20.25 -1.09 6.85
CA TRP A 32 -20.61 -0.92 8.27
C TRP A 32 -21.41 0.37 8.59
N GLN A 33 -21.92 1.10 7.61
CA GLN A 33 -22.73 2.30 7.86
C GLN A 33 -23.88 2.44 6.85
N ASN A 34 -25.07 1.98 7.26
CA ASN A 34 -26.36 2.66 7.07
C ASN A 34 -27.46 1.79 7.70
N SER A 35 -27.70 2.02 9.00
CA SER A 35 -28.84 1.45 9.71
C SER A 35 -29.90 2.53 9.89
N ASP A 36 -30.58 2.90 8.81
CA ASP A 36 -31.97 3.38 8.90
C ASP A 36 -32.88 2.20 8.59
N ALA A 37 -32.95 1.28 9.55
CA ALA A 37 -33.91 0.18 9.52
C ALA A 37 -35.31 0.75 9.83
N THR A 38 -36.02 1.27 8.83
CA THR A 38 -37.46 1.44 8.95
C THR A 38 -38.09 0.04 8.96
N ALA A 39 -38.55 -0.40 10.14
CA ALA A 39 -39.30 -1.64 10.28
C ALA A 39 -40.57 -1.58 9.41
N GLN A 40 -40.65 -2.41 8.37
CA GLN A 40 -41.91 -2.59 7.66
C GLN A 40 -42.81 -3.49 8.52
N THR A 41 -43.92 -2.92 8.98
CA THR A 41 -44.96 -3.62 9.76
C THR A 41 -45.56 -4.74 8.93
N LEU A 42 -45.48 -5.96 9.44
CA LEU A 42 -46.03 -7.19 8.87
C LEU A 42 -47.56 -7.25 9.07
N SER A 43 -48.26 -6.16 8.75
CA SER A 43 -49.71 -6.03 8.95
C SER A 43 -50.51 -6.12 7.66
N THR A 44 -49.87 -6.18 6.48
CA THR A 44 -50.58 -6.06 5.19
C THR A 44 -50.64 -7.36 4.37
N ARG A 45 -50.54 -8.55 4.99
CA ARG A 45 -50.59 -9.83 4.24
C ARG A 45 -51.55 -10.91 4.75
N HIS A 46 -52.49 -10.62 5.66
CA HIS A 46 -53.49 -11.61 6.10
C HIS A 46 -54.96 -11.21 5.85
N ALA A 47 -55.24 -10.19 5.05
CA ALA A 47 -56.61 -9.69 4.85
C ALA A 47 -57.36 -10.27 3.63
N LEU A 48 -56.90 -11.39 3.07
CA LEU A 48 -57.59 -12.09 1.99
C LEU A 48 -57.64 -13.57 2.34
N LEU A 49 -58.84 -14.15 2.39
CA LEU A 49 -59.20 -15.56 2.68
C LEU A 49 -59.64 -15.86 4.12
N ALA A 50 -60.84 -15.38 4.51
CA ALA A 50 -61.79 -16.12 5.34
C ALA A 50 -63.15 -15.39 5.39
N SER A 51 -64.04 -15.71 4.46
CA SER A 51 -65.48 -15.53 4.64
C SER A 51 -66.04 -16.88 5.10
N ASP A 52 -66.50 -16.95 6.36
CA ASP A 52 -67.64 -17.75 6.86
C ASP A 52 -67.50 -18.08 8.37
N GLY A 53 -68.41 -17.54 9.20
CA GLY A 53 -68.70 -18.02 10.57
C GLY A 53 -68.52 -17.04 11.74
N GLU A 54 -69.62 -16.64 12.38
CA GLU A 54 -69.72 -15.96 13.69
C GLU A 54 -69.18 -16.80 14.90
N PRO A 55 -69.13 -16.28 16.15
CA PRO A 55 -68.32 -15.19 16.67
C PRO A 55 -67.36 -15.76 17.74
N ARG A 56 -66.04 -15.77 17.53
CA ARG A 56 -65.09 -16.14 18.60
C ARG A 56 -64.56 -14.88 19.27
N GLN A 57 -64.82 -14.80 20.58
CA GLN A 57 -64.17 -13.94 21.58
C GLN A 57 -62.99 -13.15 21.03
N SER A 58 -63.12 -11.83 20.95
CA SER A 58 -61.95 -10.94 20.99
C SER A 58 -61.24 -11.19 22.31
N GLN A 59 -60.31 -12.14 22.30
CA GLN A 59 -59.25 -12.19 23.29
C GLN A 59 -58.51 -10.87 23.13
N VAL A 60 -58.76 -9.93 24.04
CA VAL A 60 -57.99 -8.69 24.16
C VAL A 60 -56.53 -9.13 24.25
N ALA A 61 -55.74 -8.77 23.24
CA ALA A 61 -54.30 -9.02 23.28
C ALA A 61 -53.76 -8.43 24.59
N GLY A 62 -53.08 -9.26 25.40
CA GLY A 62 -52.49 -8.81 26.66
C GLY A 62 -51.55 -7.63 26.42
N PRO A 63 -51.29 -6.80 27.45
CA PRO A 63 -50.36 -5.69 27.30
C PRO A 63 -49.01 -6.21 26.78
N PRO A 64 -48.32 -5.46 25.90
CA PRO A 64 -46.97 -5.80 25.47
C PRO A 64 -46.09 -6.13 26.67
N GLY A 65 -45.27 -7.18 26.55
CA GLY A 65 -44.30 -7.54 27.58
C GLY A 65 -43.31 -6.41 27.86
N PRO A 66 -42.64 -6.42 29.03
CA PRO A 66 -41.61 -5.42 29.33
C PRO A 66 -40.49 -5.48 28.28
N ALA A 67 -39.88 -4.34 28.00
CA ALA A 67 -38.70 -4.28 27.15
C ALA A 67 -37.60 -5.20 27.69
N GLY A 68 -36.90 -5.91 26.80
CA GLY A 68 -35.77 -6.74 27.18
C GLY A 68 -34.63 -5.93 27.80
N PRO A 69 -33.70 -6.57 28.54
CA PRO A 69 -32.54 -5.89 29.08
C PRO A 69 -31.70 -5.29 27.95
N ALA A 70 -31.00 -4.19 28.24
CA ALA A 70 -30.04 -3.62 27.31
C ALA A 70 -28.99 -4.67 26.91
N GLY A 71 -28.61 -4.66 25.63
CA GLY A 71 -27.54 -5.53 25.13
C GLY A 71 -26.19 -5.22 25.79
N PRO A 72 -25.24 -6.16 25.75
CA PRO A 72 -23.89 -5.91 26.26
C PRO A 72 -23.24 -4.73 25.53
N ALA A 73 -22.37 -4.01 26.22
CA ALA A 73 -21.56 -2.97 25.60
C ALA A 73 -20.72 -3.54 24.43
N GLY A 74 -20.53 -2.73 23.39
CA GLY A 74 -19.68 -3.09 22.24
C GLY A 74 -18.23 -3.35 22.66
N ALA A 75 -17.53 -4.18 21.90
CA ALA A 75 -16.10 -4.42 22.12
C ALA A 75 -15.31 -3.12 21.97
N ALA A 76 -14.25 -2.96 22.77
CA ALA A 76 -13.35 -1.82 22.66
C ALA A 76 -12.62 -1.80 21.30
N ASP A 77 -12.34 -0.61 20.79
CA ASP A 77 -11.59 -0.42 19.55
C ASP A 77 -10.13 -0.88 19.69
N ARG A 78 -9.54 -1.37 18.60
CA ARG A 78 -8.11 -1.72 18.57
C ARG A 78 -7.25 -0.46 18.58
N VAL A 79 -6.15 -0.49 19.32
CA VAL A 79 -5.10 0.53 19.23
C VAL A 79 -4.52 0.54 17.80
N GLY A 80 -4.36 1.73 17.22
CA GLY A 80 -3.77 1.90 15.90
C GLY A 80 -2.28 1.52 15.85
N PRO A 81 -1.71 1.28 14.65
CA PRO A 81 -0.29 1.00 14.52
C PRO A 81 0.53 2.21 15.00
N ALA A 82 1.71 1.94 15.52
CA ALA A 82 2.59 3.00 15.95
C ALA A 82 3.15 3.80 14.75
N GLY A 83 3.35 5.09 14.96
CA GLY A 83 3.65 6.06 13.90
C GLY A 83 5.14 6.28 13.67
N VAL A 84 5.50 6.80 12.49
CA VAL A 84 6.87 7.24 12.17
C VAL A 84 7.03 8.71 12.61
N SER A 85 8.10 9.03 13.33
CA SER A 85 8.39 10.41 13.77
C SER A 85 9.90 10.72 13.71
N GLY A 86 10.30 11.98 13.89
CA GLY A 86 11.71 12.37 13.92
C GLY A 86 12.45 12.12 12.61
N TYR A 87 11.81 12.46 11.49
CA TYR A 87 12.40 12.37 10.16
C TYR A 87 13.66 13.23 10.04
N GLU A 88 14.76 12.65 9.55
CA GLU A 88 16.01 13.35 9.28
C GLU A 88 16.69 12.78 8.03
N VAL A 89 17.30 13.65 7.23
CA VAL A 89 18.18 13.26 6.12
C VAL A 89 19.62 13.48 6.56
N VAL A 90 20.40 12.39 6.61
CA VAL A 90 21.83 12.44 6.93
C VAL A 90 22.66 12.17 5.68
N THR A 91 23.77 12.89 5.54
CA THR A 91 24.71 12.69 4.43
C THR A 91 25.99 12.04 4.97
N GLY A 92 26.50 11.08 4.21
CA GLY A 92 27.77 10.43 4.54
C GLY A 92 28.93 11.02 3.74
N PRO A 93 30.15 10.49 3.96
CA PRO A 93 31.34 10.91 3.23
C PRO A 93 31.24 10.63 1.72
N ASP A 94 31.85 11.49 0.91
CA ASP A 94 31.88 11.31 -0.54
C ASP A 94 32.65 10.03 -0.92
N ILE A 95 32.05 9.22 -1.78
CA ILE A 95 32.63 7.99 -2.32
C ILE A 95 33.26 8.33 -3.67
N THR A 96 34.59 8.24 -3.74
CA THR A 96 35.34 8.41 -5.01
C THR A 96 35.63 7.05 -5.61
N VAL A 97 35.09 6.78 -6.80
CA VAL A 97 35.33 5.56 -7.57
C VAL A 97 36.25 5.90 -8.73
N ARG A 98 37.54 5.58 -8.59
CA ARG A 98 38.54 5.85 -9.62
C ARG A 98 38.20 5.15 -10.94
N GLY A 99 38.59 5.78 -12.06
CA GLY A 99 38.54 5.15 -13.38
C GLY A 99 39.51 3.96 -13.49
N GLY A 100 39.24 3.08 -14.45
CA GLY A 100 39.78 1.71 -14.54
C GLY A 100 38.86 0.72 -13.84
N VAL A 101 39.29 -0.55 -13.73
CA VAL A 101 38.55 -1.60 -13.01
C VAL A 101 38.70 -1.39 -11.50
N ASN A 102 37.73 -0.72 -10.88
CA ASN A 102 37.75 -0.39 -9.46
C ASN A 102 36.40 -0.64 -8.80
N VAL A 103 36.45 -0.87 -7.49
CA VAL A 103 35.28 -0.97 -6.62
C VAL A 103 35.47 0.00 -5.46
N ALA A 104 34.41 0.69 -5.08
CA ALA A 104 34.39 1.49 -3.86
C ALA A 104 33.03 1.38 -3.17
N SER A 105 33.05 1.41 -1.84
CA SER A 105 31.86 1.37 -1.01
C SER A 105 31.85 2.50 0.00
N GLY A 106 30.67 2.78 0.54
CA GLY A 106 30.46 3.76 1.57
C GLY A 106 28.98 3.83 1.90
N GLY A 107 28.58 4.86 2.65
CA GLY A 107 27.21 4.98 3.10
C GLY A 107 26.99 6.17 3.99
N ALA A 108 25.75 6.30 4.46
CA ALA A 108 25.36 7.28 5.46
C ALA A 108 24.75 6.54 6.66
N LEU A 109 25.19 6.91 7.87
CA LEU A 109 24.74 6.30 9.12
C LEU A 109 23.70 7.20 9.79
N CYS A 110 22.62 6.57 10.24
CA CYS A 110 21.60 7.23 11.03
C CYS A 110 22.10 7.60 12.42
N PRO A 111 21.58 8.68 13.03
CA PRO A 111 21.84 8.99 14.43
C PRO A 111 21.42 7.84 15.35
N ALA A 112 22.12 7.68 16.47
CA ALA A 112 21.82 6.63 17.43
C ALA A 112 20.35 6.71 17.90
N GLY A 113 19.67 5.56 17.94
CA GLY A 113 18.26 5.46 18.34
C GLY A 113 17.25 5.60 17.20
N THR A 114 17.70 5.91 15.98
CA THR A 114 16.84 5.95 14.79
C THR A 114 17.12 4.77 13.86
N VAL A 115 16.16 4.45 13.00
CA VAL A 115 16.30 3.43 11.96
C VAL A 115 16.29 4.06 10.58
N VAL A 116 17.02 3.45 9.64
CA VAL A 116 16.97 3.85 8.24
C VAL A 116 15.66 3.37 7.62
N ILE A 117 14.94 4.28 6.98
CA ILE A 117 13.70 3.97 6.26
C ILE A 117 13.87 4.11 4.74
N SER A 118 14.89 4.83 4.29
CA SER A 118 15.27 4.97 2.88
C SER A 118 16.69 5.54 2.78
N GLY A 119 17.22 5.63 1.56
CA GLY A 119 18.49 6.25 1.30
C GLY A 119 18.85 6.18 -0.17
N GLY A 120 20.07 6.60 -0.47
CA GLY A 120 20.57 6.61 -1.84
C GLY A 120 21.84 7.43 -1.96
N TYR A 121 22.05 7.99 -3.13
CA TYR A 121 23.21 8.80 -3.43
C TYR A 121 22.88 9.92 -4.41
N GLN A 122 23.69 10.97 -4.37
CA GLN A 122 23.76 12.01 -5.38
C GLN A 122 25.06 11.85 -6.18
N LEU A 123 24.99 11.92 -7.50
CA LEU A 123 26.18 12.04 -8.35
C LEU A 123 26.71 13.47 -8.26
N LEU A 124 27.94 13.65 -7.79
CA LEU A 124 28.60 14.96 -7.69
C LEU A 124 29.42 15.27 -8.94
N SER A 125 30.11 14.26 -9.48
CA SER A 125 30.91 14.39 -10.70
C SER A 125 31.08 13.04 -11.39
N GLY A 126 31.34 13.07 -12.70
CA GLY A 126 31.42 11.87 -13.53
C GLY A 126 30.06 11.54 -14.16
N GLY A 127 29.81 10.26 -14.44
CA GLY A 127 28.58 9.80 -15.07
C GLY A 127 28.25 8.36 -14.71
N ILE A 128 26.96 8.06 -14.73
CA ILE A 128 26.42 6.69 -14.70
C ILE A 128 25.92 6.45 -16.12
N SER A 129 26.44 5.43 -16.80
CA SER A 129 25.99 5.03 -18.13
C SER A 129 25.25 3.70 -18.04
N ALA A 130 24.42 3.37 -19.02
CA ALA A 130 23.90 2.00 -19.18
C ALA A 130 24.73 1.17 -20.18
N GLU A 131 25.72 1.78 -20.84
CA GLU A 131 26.51 1.19 -21.94
C GLU A 131 27.97 0.89 -21.54
N ASP A 132 28.57 -0.16 -22.11
CA ASP A 132 29.87 -0.85 -21.89
C ASP A 132 31.04 -0.19 -21.10
N SER A 133 31.09 1.12 -20.91
CA SER A 133 31.96 1.82 -19.94
C SER A 133 31.11 2.47 -18.84
N VAL A 134 30.80 1.70 -17.79
CA VAL A 134 29.80 2.06 -16.79
C VAL A 134 30.42 2.19 -15.40
N VAL A 135 30.07 3.29 -14.74
CA VAL A 135 30.01 3.30 -13.27
C VAL A 135 28.65 2.73 -12.86
N SER A 136 28.63 1.52 -12.32
CA SER A 136 27.39 0.84 -11.91
C SER A 136 27.21 0.94 -10.40
N ASN A 137 25.99 1.21 -9.96
CA ASN A 137 25.60 0.93 -8.58
C ASN A 137 25.31 -0.57 -8.45
N VAL A 138 26.13 -1.27 -7.68
CA VAL A 138 26.00 -2.71 -7.41
C VAL A 138 25.12 -2.94 -6.18
N THR A 139 25.16 -2.03 -5.21
CA THR A 139 24.36 -2.11 -4.00
C THR A 139 23.87 -0.72 -3.61
N SER A 140 22.59 -0.64 -3.26
CA SER A 140 21.94 0.51 -2.63
C SER A 140 20.82 -0.03 -1.75
N ALA A 141 21.11 -0.20 -0.46
CA ALA A 141 20.20 -0.86 0.48
C ALA A 141 20.49 -0.45 1.92
N PRO A 142 19.54 -0.68 2.86
CA PRO A 142 19.84 -0.63 4.29
C PRO A 142 21.03 -1.53 4.66
N ASN A 143 21.82 -1.13 5.64
CA ASN A 143 22.83 -1.99 6.23
C ASN A 143 22.16 -3.13 7.04
N ALA A 144 22.95 -4.14 7.40
CA ALA A 144 22.43 -5.33 8.09
C ALA A 144 21.75 -5.05 9.44
N THR A 145 22.02 -3.88 10.04
CA THR A 145 21.46 -3.46 11.33
C THR A 145 20.33 -2.44 11.20
N ASN A 146 19.90 -2.08 9.99
CA ASN A 146 18.93 -1.01 9.70
C ASN A 146 19.28 0.34 10.35
N THR A 147 20.58 0.63 10.52
CA THR A 147 21.08 1.88 11.11
C THR A 147 21.71 2.80 10.07
N GLY A 148 21.63 2.49 8.79
CA GLY A 148 22.20 3.32 7.74
C GLY A 148 22.01 2.73 6.35
N TRP A 149 22.38 3.50 5.34
CA TRP A 149 22.29 3.11 3.93
C TRP A 149 23.66 2.77 3.38
N ASN A 150 23.82 1.58 2.81
CA ASN A 150 25.06 1.09 2.23
C ASN A 150 25.02 1.19 0.71
N LEU A 151 26.17 1.57 0.14
CA LEU A 151 26.39 1.68 -1.28
C LEU A 151 27.65 0.93 -1.69
N LEU A 152 27.56 0.29 -2.86
CA LEU A 152 28.70 -0.31 -3.55
C LEU A 152 28.65 0.12 -5.01
N PHE A 153 29.77 0.64 -5.50
CA PHE A 153 29.93 1.03 -6.88
C PHE A 153 31.05 0.22 -7.52
N PHE A 154 30.83 -0.18 -8.76
CA PHE A 154 31.83 -0.74 -9.64
C PHE A 154 32.05 0.25 -10.79
N ASN A 155 33.31 0.53 -11.10
CA ASN A 155 33.68 1.35 -12.25
C ASN A 155 34.56 0.48 -13.14
N ASN A 156 34.21 0.37 -14.42
CA ASN A 156 35.09 -0.15 -15.47
C ASN A 156 35.36 0.89 -16.58
N SER A 157 34.91 2.12 -16.39
CA SER A 157 35.15 3.25 -17.29
C SER A 157 36.51 3.88 -17.02
N GLN A 158 37.05 4.62 -17.98
CA GLN A 158 38.30 5.39 -17.79
C GLN A 158 38.14 6.66 -16.91
N PHE A 159 36.91 7.04 -16.56
CA PHE A 159 36.63 8.28 -15.83
C PHE A 159 36.40 8.01 -14.34
N THR A 160 36.78 8.97 -13.50
CA THR A 160 36.47 8.91 -12.05
C THR A 160 35.08 9.49 -11.80
N ALA A 161 34.31 8.83 -10.92
CA ALA A 161 33.02 9.33 -10.44
C ALA A 161 33.05 9.56 -8.93
N VAL A 162 32.27 10.54 -8.48
CA VAL A 162 32.14 10.90 -7.07
C VAL A 162 30.67 10.93 -6.70
N PHE A 163 30.33 10.25 -5.61
CA PHE A 163 28.96 10.11 -5.11
C PHE A 163 28.86 10.60 -3.67
N ARG A 164 27.80 11.35 -3.35
CA ARG A 164 27.46 11.67 -1.97
C ARG A 164 26.36 10.74 -1.48
N PRO A 165 26.62 9.86 -0.52
CA PRO A 165 25.60 9.00 0.06
C PRO A 165 24.66 9.81 0.97
N PHE A 166 23.40 9.40 1.03
CA PHE A 166 22.45 9.89 2.02
C PHE A 166 21.59 8.76 2.58
N ALA A 167 21.12 8.93 3.81
CA ALA A 167 20.15 8.07 4.46
C ALA A 167 19.00 8.92 5.01
N ILE A 168 17.80 8.36 4.98
CA ILE A 168 16.60 8.94 5.57
C ILE A 168 16.29 8.10 6.81
N CYS A 169 16.32 8.75 7.96
CA CYS A 169 16.24 8.13 9.27
C CYS A 169 15.00 8.61 10.00
N ALA A 170 14.42 7.75 10.82
CA ALA A 170 13.28 8.10 11.66
C ALA A 170 13.24 7.26 12.94
N ASN A 171 12.51 7.75 13.93
CA ASN A 171 12.04 6.92 15.03
C ASN A 171 10.88 6.07 14.51
N ALA A 172 11.09 4.76 14.46
CA ALA A 172 10.05 3.78 14.25
C ALA A 172 9.97 2.92 15.51
N SER A 173 8.84 3.01 16.20
CA SER A 173 8.46 2.22 17.37
C SER A 173 7.11 1.62 17.12
#